data_AF-A0A6I9VUS4-F1
#
_entry.id   AF-A0A6I9VUS4-F1
#
_cell.length_a   1.000
_cell.length_b   1.000
_cell.length_c   1.000
_cell.angle_alpha   90.00
_cell.angle_beta   90.00
_cell.angle_gamma   90.00
#
_symmetry.space_group_name_H-M   'P 1'
#
loop_
_entity.id
_entity.type
_entity.pdbx_description
1 polymer ?
#
loop_
_entity_poly.entity_id
_entity_poly.type
_entity_poly.pdbx_seq_one_letter_code
_entity_poly.pdbx_strand_id
1 'polypeptide(L)'
;MLWETCTWRRKFGTNDITEDNVRRDYLEDGSIFGYSKDKDGKKLFIIKSKLHVKGVKDFPELQRCIVYWFERLEREGNGNQISIFFDMAEAGLSNTDMELTKYLIGLFKSYYPNFLNYIIIFEMPWVLNAAFKIIKSWLPAKAVPKIKFVNKTTLKDYVNPNDAMKCWGGNSDYTFKFVSEIQTNGDSALNGKLDNKKVHFIENSPLTEQSPTSFGDQINEEQLLSIEPTETITFNKDGNDITGIITLKNITTDKNLSYKIKTTSPEKFRVRPSSGILQPSEQRNVTVLLQPGYNVRGLLQNDRFLVMCLPLKDTNATSQELAVLWKSEKATEMHKLRCHDGTIENNEIQKSHSVLTSAAGNDRNIDAFFSKINHLEKHYSDLRSEMIIIKYILLFSIILTIAMAILVVYILQADIKDLVDQQTCQIPRGI
;
A
#
# COMPACT_ATOMS: atom_id res chain seq x y z
N MET A 1 -13.66 -14.66 -9.78
CA MET A 1 -13.99 -13.47 -8.96
C MET A 1 -15.37 -13.55 -8.30
N LEU A 2 -16.51 -13.54 -9.02
CA LEU A 2 -17.84 -13.55 -8.37
C LEU A 2 -18.07 -14.81 -7.51
N TRP A 3 -17.85 -16.00 -8.07
CA TRP A 3 -18.01 -17.27 -7.34
C TRP A 3 -17.10 -17.39 -6.12
N GLU A 4 -15.84 -16.93 -6.24
CA GLU A 4 -14.87 -16.90 -5.14
C GLU A 4 -15.31 -15.96 -4.03
N THR A 5 -15.89 -14.81 -4.38
CA THR A 5 -16.46 -13.86 -3.43
C THR A 5 -17.65 -14.48 -2.70
N CYS A 6 -18.59 -15.11 -3.42
CA CYS A 6 -19.73 -15.80 -2.80
C CYS A 6 -19.26 -16.92 -1.85
N THR A 7 -18.25 -17.69 -2.27
CA THR A 7 -17.67 -18.76 -1.46
C THR A 7 -17.01 -18.21 -0.19
N TRP A 8 -16.24 -17.12 -0.31
CA TRP A 8 -15.64 -16.44 0.83
C TRP A 8 -16.69 -15.87 1.76
N ARG A 9 -17.70 -15.13 1.25
CA ARG A 9 -18.78 -14.55 2.06
C ARG A 9 -19.50 -15.61 2.88
N ARG A 10 -19.81 -16.76 2.26
CA ARG A 10 -20.41 -17.90 2.97
C ARG A 10 -19.50 -18.48 4.04
N LYS A 11 -18.21 -18.67 3.75
CA LYS A 11 -17.24 -19.23 4.72
C LYS A 11 -16.95 -18.26 5.87
N PHE A 12 -16.89 -16.97 5.59
CA PHE A 12 -16.62 -15.91 6.56
C PHE A 12 -17.86 -15.57 7.40
N GLY A 13 -19.06 -15.94 6.92
CA GLY A 13 -20.33 -15.57 7.54
C GLY A 13 -20.68 -14.10 7.37
N THR A 14 -20.26 -13.47 6.26
CA THR A 14 -20.39 -12.02 6.04
C THR A 14 -21.83 -11.53 6.18
N ASN A 15 -22.80 -12.29 5.67
CA ASN A 15 -24.21 -11.93 5.73
C ASN A 15 -24.81 -12.08 7.15
N ASP A 16 -24.14 -12.82 8.03
CA ASP A 16 -24.59 -13.03 9.41
C ASP A 16 -23.99 -11.98 10.35
N ILE A 17 -23.06 -11.14 9.88
CA ILE A 17 -22.42 -10.10 10.69
C ILE A 17 -23.42 -9.00 11.00
N THR A 18 -23.66 -8.77 12.28
CA THR A 18 -24.54 -7.72 12.80
C THR A 18 -23.85 -6.99 13.94
N GLU A 19 -24.38 -5.83 14.33
CA GLU A 19 -23.88 -5.10 15.50
C GLU A 19 -23.87 -5.97 16.77
N ASP A 20 -24.85 -6.87 16.92
CA ASP A 20 -25.02 -7.69 18.12
C ASP A 20 -23.98 -8.81 18.25
N ASN A 21 -23.31 -9.19 17.15
CA ASN A 21 -22.36 -10.31 17.12
C ASN A 21 -20.95 -9.92 16.66
N VAL A 22 -20.69 -8.62 16.53
CA VAL A 22 -19.36 -8.05 16.39
C VAL A 22 -18.92 -7.54 17.75
N ARG A 23 -17.63 -7.67 18.06
CA ARG A 23 -17.03 -7.17 19.31
C ARG A 23 -17.33 -5.68 19.50
N ARG A 24 -18.24 -5.38 20.44
CA ARG A 24 -18.73 -4.03 20.69
C ARG A 24 -17.62 -3.07 21.12
N ASP A 25 -16.66 -3.56 21.91
CA ASP A 25 -15.47 -2.81 22.29
C ASP A 25 -14.63 -2.37 21.09
N TYR A 26 -14.59 -3.16 20.00
CA TYR A 26 -13.86 -2.79 18.78
C TYR A 26 -14.62 -1.77 17.92
N LEU A 27 -15.95 -1.71 18.05
CA LEU A 27 -16.79 -0.71 17.36
C LEU A 27 -16.76 0.64 18.08
N GLU A 28 -16.67 0.62 19.41
CA GLU A 28 -16.79 1.80 20.26
C GLU A 28 -15.46 2.52 20.52
N ASP A 29 -14.32 1.85 20.38
CA ASP A 29 -13.00 2.42 20.70
C ASP A 29 -12.52 3.55 19.76
N GLY A 30 -13.20 3.76 18.63
CA GLY A 30 -12.88 4.81 17.66
C GLY A 30 -11.59 4.58 16.88
N SER A 31 -11.04 3.36 16.90
CA SER A 31 -9.90 2.98 16.07
C SER A 31 -10.28 2.88 14.58
N ILE A 32 -11.52 2.47 14.28
CA ILE A 32 -12.03 2.28 12.92
C ILE A 32 -13.48 2.77 12.84
N PHE A 33 -13.80 3.66 11.89
CA PHE A 33 -15.17 4.17 11.73
C PHE A 33 -15.42 4.86 10.38
N GLY A 34 -16.69 4.97 9.99
CA GLY A 34 -17.11 5.84 8.88
C GLY A 34 -17.27 7.30 9.31
N TYR A 35 -16.80 8.25 8.50
CA TYR A 35 -16.96 9.68 8.79
C TYR A 35 -16.96 10.55 7.52
N SER A 36 -17.86 11.53 7.48
CA SER A 36 -18.06 12.49 6.38
C SER A 36 -17.72 11.96 4.97
N LYS A 37 -17.20 12.81 4.07
CA LYS A 37 -16.89 12.50 2.68
C LYS A 37 -15.60 13.18 2.22
N ASP A 38 -14.95 12.60 1.21
CA ASP A 38 -13.92 13.28 0.43
C ASP A 38 -14.53 14.26 -0.58
N LYS A 39 -13.68 14.99 -1.31
CA LYS A 39 -14.11 15.92 -2.36
C LYS A 39 -14.81 15.27 -3.56
N ASP A 40 -14.66 13.97 -3.75
CA ASP A 40 -15.37 13.21 -4.78
C ASP A 40 -16.74 12.70 -4.27
N GLY A 41 -17.13 13.11 -3.06
CA GLY A 41 -18.38 12.73 -2.41
C GLY A 41 -18.39 11.30 -1.87
N LYS A 42 -17.23 10.63 -1.78
CA LYS A 42 -17.09 9.26 -1.28
C LYS A 42 -16.92 9.27 0.22
N LYS A 43 -17.58 8.34 0.93
CA LYS A 43 -17.47 8.27 2.40
C LYS A 43 -16.04 7.98 2.83
N LEU A 44 -15.56 8.63 3.89
CA LEU A 44 -14.26 8.28 4.47
C LEU A 44 -14.42 7.09 5.41
N PHE A 45 -13.56 6.09 5.22
CA PHE A 45 -13.35 4.99 6.16
C PHE A 45 -12.07 5.27 6.94
N ILE A 46 -12.23 5.71 8.19
CA ILE A 46 -11.15 6.18 9.04
C ILE A 46 -10.52 5.01 9.78
N ILE A 47 -9.18 4.97 9.79
CA ILE A 47 -8.38 4.07 10.62
C ILE A 47 -7.38 4.94 11.40
N LYS A 48 -7.57 5.04 12.72
CA LYS A 48 -6.67 5.75 13.63
C LYS A 48 -5.54 4.84 14.07
N SER A 49 -4.41 4.92 13.37
CA SER A 49 -3.28 4.02 13.57
C SER A 49 -2.70 4.09 14.98
N LYS A 50 -2.69 5.26 15.63
CA LYS A 50 -2.24 5.41 17.03
C LYS A 50 -2.98 4.47 18.00
N LEU A 51 -4.26 4.16 17.74
CA LEU A 51 -5.10 3.31 18.59
C LEU A 51 -4.93 1.82 18.28
N HIS A 52 -4.19 1.46 17.23
CA HIS A 52 -3.94 0.08 16.84
C HIS A 52 -2.56 -0.37 17.32
N VAL A 53 -2.47 -1.51 18.01
CA VAL A 53 -1.20 -2.15 18.36
C VAL A 53 -1.26 -3.61 17.93
N LYS A 54 -0.28 -4.05 17.15
CA LYS A 54 -0.20 -5.43 16.64
C LYS A 54 -0.24 -6.42 17.82
N GLY A 55 -1.12 -7.42 17.72
CA GLY A 55 -1.24 -8.51 18.70
C GLY A 55 -2.06 -8.19 19.97
N VAL A 56 -2.57 -6.96 20.14
CA VAL A 56 -3.45 -6.63 21.28
C VAL A 56 -4.89 -7.08 21.02
N LYS A 57 -5.41 -6.83 19.82
CA LYS A 57 -6.73 -7.30 19.40
C LYS A 57 -6.63 -8.71 18.83
N ASP A 58 -7.62 -9.55 19.14
CA ASP A 58 -7.84 -10.79 18.42
C ASP A 58 -8.06 -10.49 16.92
N PHE A 59 -7.24 -11.11 16.08
CA PHE A 59 -7.18 -10.77 14.65
C PHE A 59 -8.41 -11.23 13.88
N PRO A 60 -8.94 -12.47 14.05
CA PRO A 60 -10.23 -12.85 13.49
C PRO A 60 -11.39 -11.90 13.86
N GLU A 61 -11.49 -11.49 15.12
CA GLU A 61 -12.52 -10.53 15.55
C GLU A 61 -12.30 -9.13 14.95
N LEU A 62 -11.04 -8.69 14.79
CA LEU A 62 -10.71 -7.45 14.11
C LEU A 62 -11.11 -7.50 12.62
N GLN A 63 -10.86 -8.63 11.95
CA GLN A 63 -11.31 -8.86 10.58
C GLN A 63 -12.83 -8.78 10.46
N ARG A 64 -13.57 -9.39 11.41
CA ARG A 64 -15.05 -9.29 11.46
C ARG A 64 -15.53 -7.86 11.65
N CYS A 65 -14.90 -7.09 12.55
CA CYS A 65 -15.20 -5.67 12.75
C CYS A 65 -14.95 -4.82 11.49
N ILE A 66 -13.85 -5.07 10.77
CA ILE A 66 -13.56 -4.40 9.50
C ILE A 66 -14.63 -4.73 8.46
N VAL A 67 -14.98 -6.01 8.30
CA VAL A 67 -16.01 -6.43 7.34
C VAL A 67 -17.38 -5.84 7.69
N TYR A 68 -17.74 -5.76 8.98
CA TYR A 68 -18.95 -5.05 9.42
C TYR A 68 -18.98 -3.61 8.90
N TRP A 69 -17.87 -2.86 9.08
CA TRP A 69 -17.79 -1.49 8.59
C TRP A 69 -17.83 -1.40 7.07
N PHE A 70 -17.20 -2.32 6.34
CA PHE A 70 -17.29 -2.36 4.87
C PHE A 70 -18.74 -2.53 4.41
N GLU A 71 -19.46 -3.50 4.95
CA GLU A 71 -20.86 -3.77 4.60
C GLU A 71 -21.77 -2.61 4.99
N ARG A 72 -21.55 -2.00 6.17
CA ARG A 72 -22.29 -0.82 6.61
C ARG A 72 -22.06 0.37 5.67
N LEU A 73 -20.81 0.64 5.31
CA LEU A 73 -20.47 1.75 4.42
C LEU A 73 -20.96 1.53 2.99
N GLU A 74 -21.00 0.28 2.52
CA GLU A 74 -21.58 -0.09 1.24
C GLU A 74 -23.10 0.21 1.23
N ARG A 75 -23.82 -0.18 2.29
CA ARG A 75 -25.24 0.15 2.46
C ARG A 75 -25.48 1.66 2.56
N GLU A 76 -24.75 2.38 3.40
CA GLU A 76 -24.87 3.84 3.55
C GLU A 76 -24.54 4.58 2.24
N GLY A 77 -23.67 4.01 1.41
CA GLY A 77 -23.23 4.58 0.14
C GLY A 77 -24.05 4.14 -1.06
N ASN A 78 -25.04 3.24 -0.91
CA ASN A 78 -25.76 2.58 -1.99
C ASN A 78 -24.80 1.99 -3.06
N GLY A 79 -23.79 1.23 -2.62
CA GLY A 79 -22.80 0.60 -3.50
C GLY A 79 -21.74 1.54 -4.08
N ASN A 80 -21.69 2.80 -3.63
CA ASN A 80 -20.67 3.75 -4.05
C ASN A 80 -19.31 3.45 -3.39
N GLN A 81 -18.25 4.03 -3.96
CA GLN A 81 -16.89 3.85 -3.45
C GLN A 81 -16.68 4.54 -2.10
N ILE A 82 -15.68 4.05 -1.35
CA ILE A 82 -15.15 4.66 -0.14
C ILE A 82 -13.72 5.14 -0.35
N SER A 83 -13.30 6.13 0.44
CA SER A 83 -11.90 6.53 0.57
C SER A 83 -11.37 6.10 1.93
N ILE A 84 -10.31 5.29 1.95
CA ILE A 84 -9.67 4.91 3.20
C ILE A 84 -8.82 6.08 3.67
N PHE A 85 -8.94 6.43 4.94
CA PHE A 85 -8.17 7.46 5.59
C PHE A 85 -7.36 6.85 6.73
N PHE A 86 -6.06 6.71 6.54
CA PHE A 86 -5.12 6.33 7.58
C PHE A 86 -4.68 7.59 8.33
N ASP A 87 -5.22 7.79 9.53
CA ASP A 87 -4.72 8.79 10.47
C ASP A 87 -3.47 8.23 11.15
N MET A 88 -2.30 8.65 10.66
CA MET A 88 -0.99 8.23 11.17
C MET A 88 -0.40 9.26 12.14
N ALA A 89 -1.14 10.30 12.52
CA ALA A 89 -0.66 11.26 13.49
C ALA A 89 -0.34 10.56 14.81
N GLU A 90 0.88 10.79 15.31
CA GLU A 90 1.40 10.17 16.53
C GLU A 90 1.48 8.64 16.50
N ALA A 91 1.38 8.02 15.31
CA ALA A 91 1.66 6.60 15.13
C ALA A 91 3.18 6.35 15.07
N GLY A 92 3.62 5.23 15.63
CA GLY A 92 4.99 4.74 15.57
C GLY A 92 5.08 3.35 14.92
N LEU A 93 6.25 2.71 15.05
CA LEU A 93 6.46 1.37 14.50
C LEU A 93 5.59 0.30 15.18
N SER A 94 5.30 0.44 16.47
CA SER A 94 4.41 -0.48 17.20
C SER A 94 2.97 -0.50 16.65
N ASN A 95 2.56 0.59 15.99
CA ASN A 95 1.26 0.70 15.34
C ASN A 95 1.25 0.13 13.91
N THR A 96 2.42 -0.22 13.36
CA THR A 96 2.55 -0.72 11.98
C THR A 96 2.24 -2.20 11.92
N ASP A 97 1.05 -2.52 11.44
CA ASP A 97 0.58 -3.90 11.31
C ASP A 97 0.54 -4.36 9.85
N MET A 98 1.53 -5.17 9.49
CA MET A 98 1.69 -5.71 8.13
C MET A 98 0.65 -6.78 7.80
N GLU A 99 0.17 -7.51 8.81
CA GLU A 99 -0.82 -8.55 8.61
C GLU A 99 -2.18 -7.91 8.32
N LEU A 100 -2.57 -6.91 9.12
CA LEU A 100 -3.75 -6.10 8.88
C LEU A 100 -3.69 -5.38 7.53
N THR A 101 -2.53 -4.81 7.17
CA THR A 101 -2.36 -4.12 5.88
C THR A 101 -2.54 -5.09 4.70
N LYS A 102 -1.92 -6.28 4.75
CA LYS A 102 -2.10 -7.32 3.72
C LYS A 102 -3.55 -7.75 3.62
N TYR A 103 -4.23 -7.90 4.77
CA TYR A 103 -5.64 -8.27 4.82
C TYR A 103 -6.52 -7.23 4.12
N LEU A 104 -6.36 -5.94 4.44
CA LEU A 104 -7.10 -4.85 3.78
C LEU A 104 -6.87 -4.84 2.26
N ILE A 105 -5.62 -4.97 1.81
CA ILE A 105 -5.29 -5.07 0.38
C ILE A 105 -5.99 -6.27 -0.26
N GLY A 106 -6.01 -7.42 0.43
CA GLY A 106 -6.71 -8.63 0.02
C GLY A 106 -8.21 -8.41 -0.15
N LEU A 107 -8.88 -7.73 0.79
CA LEU A 107 -10.31 -7.41 0.70
C LEU A 107 -10.64 -6.64 -0.59
N PHE A 108 -9.94 -5.53 -0.87
CA PHE A 108 -10.19 -4.75 -2.09
C PHE A 108 -9.82 -5.49 -3.38
N LYS A 109 -8.79 -6.33 -3.34
CA LYS A 109 -8.34 -7.07 -4.52
C LYS A 109 -9.29 -8.19 -4.90
N SER A 110 -9.82 -8.91 -3.90
CA SER A 110 -10.46 -10.21 -4.13
C SER A 110 -11.97 -10.23 -3.86
N TYR A 111 -12.47 -9.41 -2.93
CA TYR A 111 -13.84 -9.54 -2.42
C TYR A 111 -14.68 -8.26 -2.56
N TYR A 112 -14.04 -7.09 -2.56
CA TYR A 112 -14.67 -5.78 -2.75
C TYR A 112 -14.04 -5.04 -3.94
N PRO A 113 -14.10 -5.61 -5.16
CA PRO A 113 -13.55 -4.96 -6.35
C PRO A 113 -14.27 -3.64 -6.61
N ASN A 114 -13.53 -2.66 -7.13
CA ASN A 114 -14.02 -1.30 -7.44
C ASN A 114 -14.54 -0.49 -6.25
N PHE A 115 -14.47 -0.98 -5.00
CA PHE A 115 -14.98 -0.28 -3.83
C PHE A 115 -14.09 0.90 -3.35
N LEU A 116 -12.84 0.97 -3.80
CA LEU A 116 -11.84 1.95 -3.34
C LEU A 116 -11.73 3.18 -4.26
N ASN A 117 -11.90 4.39 -3.71
CA ASN A 117 -11.60 5.67 -4.37
C ASN A 117 -10.16 6.13 -4.09
N TYR A 118 -9.89 6.70 -2.91
CA TYR A 118 -8.54 7.06 -2.46
C TYR A 118 -8.03 6.21 -1.30
N ILE A 119 -6.70 6.19 -1.16
CA ILE A 119 -5.99 5.81 0.07
C ILE A 119 -5.29 7.07 0.58
N ILE A 120 -5.91 7.78 1.52
CA ILE A 120 -5.38 9.00 2.12
C ILE A 120 -4.54 8.60 3.33
N ILE A 121 -3.27 9.03 3.36
CA ILE A 121 -2.32 8.77 4.45
C ILE A 121 -1.97 10.12 5.07
N PHE A 122 -2.54 10.39 6.24
CA PHE A 122 -2.40 11.66 6.97
C PHE A 122 -1.25 11.60 7.98
N GLU A 123 -0.36 12.59 7.93
CA GLU A 123 0.78 12.76 8.85
C GLU A 123 1.68 11.52 8.93
N MET A 124 2.04 10.97 7.77
CA MET A 124 2.89 9.77 7.71
C MET A 124 4.26 10.01 8.41
N PRO A 125 4.58 9.26 9.48
CA PRO A 125 5.88 9.34 10.13
C PRO A 125 6.99 8.87 9.19
N TRP A 126 8.09 9.63 9.11
CA TRP A 126 9.21 9.33 8.22
C TRP A 126 9.83 7.94 8.49
N VAL A 127 9.80 7.47 9.75
CA VAL A 127 10.31 6.17 10.18
C VAL A 127 9.55 5.01 9.52
N LEU A 128 8.30 5.23 9.10
CA LEU A 128 7.45 4.22 8.47
C LEU A 128 7.62 4.13 6.94
N ASN A 129 8.50 4.95 6.35
CA ASN A 129 8.78 4.89 4.91
C ASN A 129 9.30 3.52 4.45
N ALA A 130 10.10 2.85 5.28
CA ALA A 130 10.60 1.51 4.97
C ALA A 130 9.45 0.49 4.88
N ALA A 131 8.54 0.52 5.87
CA ALA A 131 7.33 -0.30 5.87
C ALA A 131 6.49 -0.03 4.61
N PHE A 132 6.27 1.24 4.29
CA PHE A 132 5.48 1.61 3.13
C PHE A 132 6.09 1.16 1.80
N LYS A 133 7.42 1.17 1.65
CA LYS A 133 8.07 0.61 0.44
C LYS A 133 7.72 -0.86 0.24
N ILE A 134 7.63 -1.63 1.33
CA ILE A 134 7.21 -3.03 1.30
C ILE A 134 5.71 -3.11 0.92
N ILE A 135 4.84 -2.33 1.57
CA ILE A 135 3.40 -2.29 1.29
C ILE A 135 3.12 -1.97 -0.18
N LYS A 136 3.86 -1.01 -0.75
CA LYS A 136 3.75 -0.62 -2.15
C LYS A 136 4.02 -1.77 -3.12
N SER A 137 4.84 -2.76 -2.74
CA SER A 137 5.09 -3.96 -3.55
C SER A 137 3.92 -4.95 -3.59
N TRP A 138 3.02 -4.89 -2.60
CA TRP A 138 1.81 -5.72 -2.53
C TRP A 138 0.64 -5.12 -3.29
N LEU A 139 0.66 -3.80 -3.48
CA LEU A 139 -0.41 -3.07 -4.14
C LEU A 139 -0.44 -3.34 -5.65
N PRO A 140 -1.63 -3.57 -6.24
CA PRO A 140 -1.79 -3.56 -7.69
C PRO A 140 -1.38 -2.21 -8.30
N ALA A 141 -0.87 -2.21 -9.53
CA ALA A 141 -0.41 -0.99 -10.21
C ALA A 141 -1.51 0.11 -10.26
N LYS A 142 -2.76 -0.29 -10.48
CA LYS A 142 -3.93 0.61 -10.49
C LYS A 142 -4.27 1.25 -9.14
N ALA A 143 -3.80 0.69 -8.03
CA ALA A 143 -4.03 1.22 -6.68
C ALA A 143 -2.96 2.25 -6.27
N VAL A 144 -1.74 2.18 -6.81
CA VAL A 144 -0.65 3.10 -6.49
C VAL A 144 -0.99 4.58 -6.71
N PRO A 145 -1.60 5.02 -7.83
CA PRO A 145 -1.94 6.43 -8.04
C PRO A 145 -3.07 6.94 -7.14
N LYS A 146 -3.82 6.03 -6.51
CA LYS A 146 -4.90 6.36 -5.55
C LYS A 146 -4.36 6.73 -4.17
N ILE A 147 -3.07 6.51 -3.90
CA ILE A 147 -2.43 6.85 -2.61
C ILE A 147 -2.11 8.34 -2.57
N LYS A 148 -2.63 9.04 -1.55
CA LYS A 148 -2.43 10.47 -1.33
C LYS A 148 -1.80 10.69 0.04
N PHE A 149 -0.55 11.16 0.04
CA PHE A 149 0.13 11.58 1.26
C PHE A 149 -0.25 13.01 1.58
N VAL A 150 -0.76 13.23 2.78
CA VAL A 150 -1.25 14.55 3.22
C VAL A 150 -0.78 14.87 4.63
N ASN A 151 -0.79 16.15 4.96
CA ASN A 151 -0.56 16.69 6.29
C ASN A 151 -1.69 17.71 6.59
N LYS A 152 -1.63 18.38 7.75
CA LYS A 152 -2.64 19.39 8.12
C LYS A 152 -2.87 20.48 7.07
N THR A 153 -1.85 20.86 6.28
CA THR A 153 -1.97 21.96 5.31
C THR A 153 -2.45 21.50 3.94
N THR A 154 -2.17 20.25 3.55
CA THR A 154 -2.52 19.67 2.24
C THR A 154 -3.76 18.79 2.25
N LEU A 155 -4.29 18.42 3.42
CA LEU A 155 -5.51 17.60 3.52
C LEU A 155 -6.70 18.24 2.77
N LYS A 156 -6.78 19.57 2.80
CA LYS A 156 -7.80 20.37 2.11
C LYS A 156 -7.87 20.12 0.61
N ASP A 157 -6.85 19.51 0.01
CA ASP A 157 -6.85 19.18 -1.41
C ASP A 157 -7.77 17.99 -1.73
N TYR A 158 -8.03 17.12 -0.76
CA TYR A 158 -8.79 15.87 -0.92
C TYR A 158 -10.05 15.79 -0.04
N VAL A 159 -10.10 16.52 1.08
CA VAL A 159 -11.25 16.57 1.98
C VAL A 159 -11.60 18.04 2.23
N ASN A 160 -12.88 18.42 2.17
CA ASN A 160 -13.23 19.81 2.46
C ASN A 160 -12.96 20.14 3.94
N PRO A 161 -12.52 21.37 4.27
CA PRO A 161 -12.25 21.74 5.66
C PRO A 161 -13.43 21.52 6.61
N ASN A 162 -14.67 21.69 6.15
CA ASN A 162 -15.87 21.44 6.97
C ASN A 162 -16.16 19.94 7.16
N ASP A 163 -15.64 19.10 6.28
CA ASP A 163 -15.75 17.64 6.36
C ASP A 163 -14.58 17.02 7.14
N ALA A 164 -13.51 17.78 7.40
CA ALA A 164 -12.35 17.35 8.18
C ALA A 164 -12.47 17.74 9.66
N MET A 165 -12.05 16.86 10.57
CA MET A 165 -11.99 17.16 12.02
C MET A 165 -10.92 18.20 12.34
N LYS A 166 -11.12 18.96 13.42
CA LYS A 166 -10.13 19.95 13.92
C LYS A 166 -8.75 19.35 14.17
N CYS A 167 -8.67 18.12 14.67
CA CYS A 167 -7.39 17.43 14.86
C CYS A 167 -6.59 17.24 13.55
N TRP A 168 -7.27 17.24 12.40
CA TRP A 168 -6.67 17.12 11.07
C TRP A 168 -6.46 18.47 10.37
N GLY A 169 -6.76 19.60 11.04
CA GLY A 169 -6.69 20.94 10.47
C GLY A 169 -7.98 21.40 9.78
N GLY A 170 -9.10 20.69 9.99
CA GLY A 170 -10.42 21.11 9.51
C GLY A 170 -11.21 21.94 10.54
N ASN A 171 -12.50 22.09 10.28
CA ASN A 171 -13.42 22.92 11.06
C ASN A 171 -14.42 22.10 11.89
N SER A 172 -14.52 20.80 11.65
CA SER A 172 -15.50 19.96 12.33
C SER A 172 -15.08 19.64 13.77
N ASP A 173 -16.01 19.89 14.70
CA ASP A 173 -15.92 19.49 16.13
C ASP A 173 -16.33 18.03 16.37
N TYR A 174 -16.51 17.25 15.30
CA TYR A 174 -16.93 15.86 15.42
C TYR A 174 -15.96 15.06 16.30
N THR A 175 -16.54 14.37 17.28
CA THR A 175 -15.87 13.33 18.06
C THR A 175 -16.61 12.04 17.81
N PHE A 176 -15.89 10.99 17.43
CA PHE A 176 -16.50 9.71 17.15
C PHE A 176 -17.22 9.16 18.39
N LYS A 177 -18.46 8.76 18.18
CA LYS A 177 -19.23 7.92 19.07
C LYS A 177 -19.94 6.89 18.19
N PHE A 178 -19.83 5.63 18.56
CA PHE A 178 -20.54 4.59 17.82
C PHE A 178 -22.05 4.78 17.96
N VAL A 179 -22.75 4.70 16.82
CA VAL A 179 -24.21 4.81 16.74
C VAL A 179 -24.72 3.60 15.98
N SER A 180 -25.64 2.89 16.61
CA SER A 180 -26.31 1.72 16.05
C SER A 180 -27.07 2.06 14.76
N GLU A 181 -27.15 1.12 13.84
CA GLU A 181 -27.92 1.30 12.60
C GLU A 181 -29.42 1.30 12.93
N ILE A 182 -30.15 2.37 12.58
CA ILE A 182 -31.62 2.35 12.61
C ILE A 182 -32.05 1.54 11.39
N GLN A 183 -32.40 0.27 11.60
CA GLN A 183 -33.06 -0.52 10.57
C GLN A 183 -34.44 0.08 10.31
N THR A 184 -34.59 0.86 9.24
CA THR A 184 -35.92 1.17 8.71
C THR A 184 -36.54 -0.13 8.23
N ASN A 185 -37.57 -0.61 8.92
CA ASN A 185 -38.39 -1.79 8.61
C ASN A 185 -39.17 -1.69 7.28
N GLY A 186 -38.65 -0.99 6.27
CA GLY A 186 -39.28 -0.76 4.96
C GLY A 186 -38.63 -1.53 3.80
N ASP A 187 -37.34 -1.87 3.90
CA ASP A 187 -36.62 -2.62 2.86
C ASP A 187 -36.06 -3.92 3.41
N SER A 188 -36.97 -4.76 3.92
CA SER A 188 -36.77 -6.21 3.86
C SER A 188 -36.79 -6.67 2.40
N ALA A 189 -35.84 -6.20 1.59
CA ALA A 189 -35.38 -6.95 0.43
C ALA A 189 -34.64 -8.17 1.00
N LEU A 190 -35.44 -9.17 1.33
CA LEU A 190 -35.02 -10.50 1.73
C LEU A 190 -33.89 -10.97 0.82
N ASN A 191 -32.76 -11.28 1.43
CA ASN A 191 -31.83 -12.27 0.93
C ASN A 191 -32.63 -13.53 0.54
N GLY A 192 -32.89 -13.70 -0.76
CA GLY A 192 -33.11 -15.01 -1.39
C GLY A 192 -34.40 -15.78 -1.06
N LYS A 193 -35.50 -15.15 -0.65
CA LYS A 193 -36.80 -15.85 -0.60
C LYS A 193 -37.70 -15.42 -1.76
N LEU A 194 -37.71 -16.26 -2.80
CA LEU A 194 -38.61 -16.12 -3.95
C LEU A 194 -40.03 -16.52 -3.51
N ASP A 195 -40.82 -15.57 -3.05
CA ASP A 195 -42.24 -15.80 -2.86
C ASP A 195 -42.93 -15.82 -4.23
N ASN A 196 -43.48 -16.98 -4.58
CA ASN A 196 -44.27 -17.23 -5.78
C ASN A 196 -45.50 -16.32 -5.84
N LYS A 197 -45.34 -15.09 -6.33
CA LYS A 197 -46.46 -14.25 -6.73
C LYS A 197 -46.72 -14.48 -8.21
N LYS A 198 -47.73 -15.30 -8.52
CA LYS A 198 -48.28 -15.49 -9.87
C LYS A 198 -48.60 -14.11 -10.47
N VAL A 199 -48.00 -13.81 -11.61
CA VAL A 199 -48.28 -12.59 -12.38
C VAL A 199 -49.39 -12.90 -13.38
N HIS A 200 -50.48 -12.14 -13.32
CA HIS A 200 -51.53 -12.15 -14.34
C HIS A 200 -51.04 -11.40 -15.58
N PHE A 201 -51.04 -12.07 -16.74
CA PHE A 201 -50.85 -11.42 -18.02
C PHE A 201 -52.14 -10.68 -18.38
N ILE A 202 -52.07 -9.36 -18.53
CA ILE A 202 -53.09 -8.60 -19.25
C ILE A 202 -52.58 -8.42 -20.67
N GLU A 203 -53.25 -9.14 -21.56
CA GLU A 203 -53.16 -9.07 -23.00
C GLU A 203 -53.90 -7.80 -23.45
N ASN A 204 -53.19 -6.80 -23.99
CA ASN A 204 -53.56 -6.03 -25.18
C ASN A 204 -52.75 -4.72 -25.33
N SER A 205 -52.13 -4.61 -26.52
CA SER A 205 -51.69 -3.42 -27.27
C SER A 205 -50.24 -2.93 -27.11
N PRO A 206 -49.64 -2.38 -28.19
CA PRO A 206 -49.51 -2.99 -29.51
C PRO A 206 -48.04 -3.06 -29.95
N LEU A 207 -47.72 -4.07 -30.75
CA LEU A 207 -46.42 -4.24 -31.41
C LEU A 207 -46.17 -3.04 -32.34
N THR A 208 -45.14 -2.27 -32.02
CA THR A 208 -44.38 -1.51 -33.02
C THR A 208 -42.91 -1.81 -32.78
N GLU A 209 -42.37 -2.66 -33.64
CA GLU A 209 -40.93 -2.84 -33.79
C GLU A 209 -40.31 -1.50 -34.19
N GLN A 210 -39.41 -1.00 -33.35
CA GLN A 210 -38.28 -0.17 -33.74
C GLN A 210 -37.26 -0.20 -32.61
N SER A 211 -36.29 -1.09 -32.76
CA SER A 211 -35.09 -1.18 -31.94
C SER A 211 -34.23 0.07 -32.16
N PRO A 212 -33.83 0.81 -31.10
CA PRO A 212 -32.63 1.60 -31.14
C PRO A 212 -31.47 0.66 -30.84
N THR A 213 -30.81 0.24 -31.91
CA THR A 213 -29.40 -0.17 -31.88
C THR A 213 -28.58 0.91 -31.20
N SER A 214 -28.11 0.65 -29.97
CA SER A 214 -26.82 1.13 -29.49
C SER A 214 -26.42 0.36 -28.23
N PHE A 215 -25.92 -0.85 -28.44
CA PHE A 215 -24.92 -1.43 -27.54
C PHE A 215 -23.69 -0.52 -27.65
N GLY A 216 -23.52 0.37 -26.67
CA GLY A 216 -22.30 1.16 -26.52
C GLY A 216 -21.20 0.26 -25.98
N ASP A 217 -20.20 0.04 -26.81
CA ASP A 217 -18.99 -0.75 -26.59
C ASP A 217 -18.34 -0.48 -25.22
N GLN A 218 -18.27 -1.52 -24.38
CA GLN A 218 -17.08 -1.69 -23.56
C GLN A 218 -16.03 -2.29 -24.50
N ILE A 219 -15.14 -1.42 -24.98
CA ILE A 219 -13.91 -1.80 -25.66
C ILE A 219 -13.17 -2.75 -24.71
N ASN A 220 -13.29 -4.05 -24.97
CA ASN A 220 -12.27 -5.03 -24.65
C ASN A 220 -10.98 -4.44 -25.22
N GLU A 221 -9.97 -4.15 -24.39
CA GLU A 221 -8.64 -3.84 -24.92
C GLU A 221 -8.27 -5.02 -25.83
N GLU A 222 -8.30 -4.81 -27.15
CA GLU A 222 -8.00 -5.84 -28.14
C GLU A 222 -6.64 -6.43 -27.79
N GLN A 223 -6.60 -7.65 -27.24
CA GLN A 223 -5.34 -8.33 -26.99
C GLN A 223 -4.71 -8.59 -28.37
N LEU A 224 -3.56 -7.97 -28.65
CA LEU A 224 -2.92 -8.03 -29.97
C LEU A 224 -1.82 -9.09 -29.99
N LEU A 225 -1.15 -9.31 -28.85
CA LEU A 225 0.00 -10.20 -28.71
C LEU A 225 -0.25 -11.31 -27.68
N SER A 226 -0.09 -12.56 -28.10
CA SER A 226 0.00 -13.72 -27.21
C SER A 226 1.45 -14.00 -26.85
N ILE A 227 1.73 -14.23 -25.57
CA ILE A 227 3.09 -14.49 -25.05
C ILE A 227 3.11 -15.79 -24.26
N GLU A 228 4.09 -16.64 -24.55
CA GLU A 228 4.33 -17.89 -23.84
C GLU A 228 5.81 -17.98 -23.45
N PRO A 229 6.15 -18.15 -22.16
CA PRO A 229 5.26 -18.23 -21.00
C PRO A 229 4.67 -16.87 -20.62
N THR A 230 3.47 -16.86 -20.02
CA THR A 230 2.70 -15.64 -19.70
C THR A 230 3.22 -14.85 -18.49
N GLU A 231 3.81 -15.53 -17.51
CA GLU A 231 4.27 -14.88 -16.26
C GLU A 231 5.74 -15.11 -15.93
N THR A 232 6.31 -16.26 -16.31
CA THR A 232 7.59 -16.71 -15.77
C THR A 232 8.41 -17.44 -16.82
N ILE A 233 9.61 -16.93 -17.10
CA ILE A 233 10.61 -17.53 -17.98
C ILE A 233 11.41 -18.54 -17.18
N THR A 234 11.37 -19.80 -17.62
CA THR A 234 12.22 -20.86 -17.07
C THR A 234 13.58 -20.84 -17.76
N PHE A 235 14.65 -20.78 -16.96
CA PHE A 235 16.01 -20.86 -17.46
C PHE A 235 16.53 -22.28 -17.32
N ASN A 236 16.92 -22.86 -18.46
CA ASN A 236 17.52 -24.18 -18.54
C ASN A 236 19.01 -24.04 -18.84
N LYS A 237 19.80 -24.94 -18.25
CA LYS A 237 21.23 -25.04 -18.55
C LYS A 237 21.41 -25.94 -19.76
N ASP A 238 21.89 -25.38 -20.86
CA ASP A 238 22.23 -26.11 -22.08
C ASP A 238 23.74 -25.95 -22.33
N GLY A 239 24.50 -26.99 -22.01
CA GLY A 239 25.97 -26.95 -22.02
C GLY A 239 26.55 -25.95 -21.00
N ASN A 240 27.29 -24.96 -21.49
CA ASN A 240 27.88 -23.89 -20.67
C ASN A 240 26.98 -22.65 -20.56
N ASP A 241 25.90 -22.60 -21.34
CA ASP A 241 25.01 -21.46 -21.43
C ASP A 241 23.72 -21.72 -20.65
N ILE A 242 23.16 -20.66 -20.08
CA ILE A 242 21.87 -20.69 -19.38
C ILE A 242 20.89 -19.85 -20.18
N THR A 243 19.88 -20.51 -20.74
CA THR A 243 18.95 -19.90 -21.70
C THR A 243 17.50 -20.04 -21.25
N GLY A 244 16.71 -19.01 -21.51
CA GLY A 244 15.26 -19.03 -21.41
C GLY A 244 14.65 -18.60 -22.75
N ILE A 245 13.44 -19.08 -23.04
CA ILE A 245 12.75 -18.79 -24.31
C ILE A 245 11.44 -18.08 -24.02
N ILE A 246 11.17 -17.00 -24.76
CA ILE A 246 9.90 -16.29 -24.80
C ILE A 246 9.37 -16.41 -26.22
N THR A 247 8.16 -16.92 -26.37
CA THR A 247 7.48 -17.08 -27.64
C THR A 247 6.40 -16.00 -27.77
N LEU A 248 6.53 -15.17 -28.80
CA LEU A 248 5.61 -14.09 -29.12
C LEU A 248 4.77 -14.50 -30.33
N LYS A 249 3.45 -14.35 -30.27
CA LYS A 249 2.54 -14.62 -31.38
C LYS A 249 1.62 -13.43 -31.61
N ASN A 250 1.64 -12.87 -32.81
CA ASN A 250 0.65 -11.87 -33.22
C ASN A 250 -0.70 -12.57 -33.43
N ILE A 251 -1.71 -12.21 -32.65
CA ILE A 251 -3.06 -12.81 -32.74
C ILE A 251 -4.03 -11.97 -33.58
N THR A 252 -3.57 -10.84 -34.12
CA THR A 252 -4.36 -10.04 -35.06
C THR A 252 -4.38 -10.67 -36.45
N THR A 253 -5.45 -10.39 -37.20
CA THR A 253 -5.66 -10.92 -38.56
C THR A 253 -5.25 -9.93 -39.66
N ASP A 254 -5.11 -8.66 -39.32
CA ASP A 254 -4.99 -7.55 -40.29
C ASP A 254 -3.86 -6.55 -39.96
N LYS A 255 -3.22 -6.64 -38.79
CA LYS A 255 -2.25 -5.64 -38.31
C LYS A 255 -0.84 -6.24 -38.12
N ASN A 256 0.19 -5.56 -38.61
CA ASN A 256 1.57 -5.85 -38.22
C ASN A 256 1.85 -5.28 -36.84
N LEU A 257 2.55 -6.01 -35.98
CA LEU A 257 2.93 -5.56 -34.64
C LEU A 257 4.44 -5.36 -34.54
N SER A 258 4.88 -4.18 -34.08
CA SER A 258 6.26 -4.02 -33.60
C SER A 258 6.35 -4.45 -32.14
N TYR A 259 7.35 -5.26 -31.79
CA TYR A 259 7.62 -5.64 -30.41
C TYR A 259 8.99 -5.14 -29.95
N LYS A 260 9.12 -4.89 -28.65
CA LYS A 260 10.37 -4.52 -28.00
C LYS A 260 10.44 -5.09 -26.59
N ILE A 261 11.58 -5.69 -26.26
CA ILE A 261 11.82 -6.33 -24.97
C ILE A 261 12.88 -5.55 -24.21
N LYS A 262 12.57 -5.21 -22.95
CA LYS A 262 13.47 -4.57 -22.00
C LYS A 262 13.67 -5.48 -20.80
N THR A 263 14.84 -5.40 -20.18
CA THR A 263 15.16 -6.10 -18.93
C THR A 263 15.57 -5.11 -17.85
N THR A 264 15.31 -5.45 -16.58
CA THR A 264 15.81 -4.67 -15.44
C THR A 264 17.29 -4.87 -15.17
N SER A 265 17.92 -5.89 -15.78
CA SER A 265 19.33 -6.24 -15.61
C SER A 265 20.01 -6.51 -16.97
N PRO A 266 20.22 -5.48 -17.81
CA PRO A 266 20.89 -5.62 -19.11
C PRO A 266 22.35 -6.10 -18.99
N GLU A 267 22.97 -5.93 -17.82
CA GLU A 267 24.30 -6.41 -17.47
C GLU A 267 24.38 -7.92 -17.21
N LYS A 268 23.24 -8.58 -16.96
CA LYS A 268 23.17 -10.02 -16.71
C LYS A 268 22.60 -10.78 -17.89
N PHE A 269 21.67 -10.18 -18.63
CA PHE A 269 20.91 -10.87 -19.66
C PHE A 269 21.11 -10.27 -21.04
N ARG A 270 21.30 -11.15 -22.02
CA ARG A 270 21.33 -10.81 -23.43
C ARG A 270 20.08 -11.38 -24.11
N VAL A 271 19.23 -10.49 -24.61
CA VAL A 271 17.97 -10.85 -25.30
C VAL A 271 18.16 -10.81 -26.81
N ARG A 272 17.77 -11.88 -27.52
CA ARG A 272 17.91 -12.00 -28.98
C ARG A 272 16.71 -12.70 -29.63
N PRO A 273 16.02 -12.06 -30.59
CA PRO A 273 16.03 -10.63 -30.89
C PRO A 273 15.39 -9.80 -29.75
N SER A 274 15.91 -8.59 -29.49
CA SER A 274 15.33 -7.69 -28.47
C SER A 274 14.22 -6.77 -29.01
N SER A 275 14.04 -6.73 -30.34
CA SER A 275 12.96 -6.03 -31.02
C SER A 275 12.76 -6.56 -32.43
N GLY A 276 11.56 -6.39 -32.98
CA GLY A 276 11.26 -6.76 -34.36
C GLY A 276 9.84 -6.40 -34.78
N ILE A 277 9.43 -6.92 -35.93
CA ILE A 277 8.05 -6.84 -36.45
C ILE A 277 7.50 -8.26 -36.53
N LEU A 278 6.22 -8.43 -36.21
CA LEU A 278 5.43 -9.66 -36.36
C LEU A 278 4.26 -9.39 -37.31
N GLN A 279 4.19 -10.13 -38.40
CA GLN A 279 3.05 -10.13 -39.31
C GLN A 279 1.81 -10.78 -38.66
N PRO A 280 0.60 -10.55 -39.18
CA PRO A 280 -0.61 -11.23 -38.72
C PRO A 280 -0.40 -12.75 -38.61
N SER A 281 -0.80 -13.32 -37.49
CA SER A 281 -0.61 -14.75 -37.16
C SER A 281 0.84 -15.25 -37.08
N GLU A 282 1.85 -14.39 -37.23
CA GLU A 282 3.27 -14.78 -37.12
C GLU A 282 3.66 -15.06 -35.67
N GLN A 283 4.51 -16.07 -35.48
CA GLN A 283 5.10 -16.44 -34.19
C GLN A 283 6.63 -16.32 -34.24
N ARG A 284 7.23 -15.83 -33.15
CA ARG A 284 8.68 -15.65 -33.02
C ARG A 284 9.17 -16.07 -31.65
N ASN A 285 10.24 -16.86 -31.63
CA ASN A 285 10.96 -17.20 -30.40
C ASN A 285 12.06 -16.17 -30.14
N VAL A 286 12.09 -15.65 -28.91
CA VAL A 286 13.11 -14.77 -28.36
C VAL A 286 13.89 -15.53 -27.31
N THR A 287 15.20 -15.63 -27.51
CA THR A 287 16.11 -16.28 -26.58
C THR A 287 16.69 -15.26 -25.61
N VAL A 288 16.63 -15.57 -24.32
CA VAL A 288 17.23 -14.81 -23.23
C VAL A 288 18.41 -15.61 -22.69
N LEU A 289 19.62 -15.10 -22.89
CA LEU A 289 20.87 -15.73 -22.45
C LEU A 289 21.41 -15.04 -21.20
N LEU A 290 21.76 -15.80 -20.16
CA LEU A 290 22.50 -15.29 -19.01
C LEU A 290 23.99 -15.16 -19.37
N GLN A 291 24.60 -14.02 -19.08
CA GLN A 291 26.00 -13.76 -19.39
C GLN A 291 26.95 -14.58 -18.49
N PRO A 292 28.13 -14.98 -18.99
CA PRO A 292 29.15 -15.66 -18.19
C PRO A 292 29.56 -14.83 -16.97
N GLY A 293 29.68 -15.47 -15.80
CA GLY A 293 30.05 -14.81 -14.53
C GLY A 293 28.89 -14.60 -13.55
N TYR A 294 27.64 -14.85 -13.97
CA TYR A 294 26.46 -14.78 -13.12
C TYR A 294 25.90 -16.18 -12.82
N ASN A 295 25.46 -16.42 -11.58
CA ASN A 295 24.92 -17.71 -11.12
C ASN A 295 23.41 -17.67 -10.89
N VAL A 296 22.72 -18.75 -11.29
CA VAL A 296 21.26 -18.92 -11.24
C VAL A 296 20.68 -18.86 -9.81
N ARG A 297 21.39 -19.43 -8.84
CA ARG A 297 20.89 -19.75 -7.48
C ARG A 297 20.55 -18.55 -6.56
N GLY A 298 20.85 -17.31 -6.96
CA GLY A 298 20.55 -16.12 -6.14
C GLY A 298 20.07 -14.89 -6.89
N LEU A 299 20.06 -14.92 -8.23
CA LEU A 299 19.88 -13.71 -9.05
C LEU A 299 18.46 -13.57 -9.63
N LEU A 300 17.69 -14.65 -9.77
CA LEU A 300 16.48 -14.66 -10.59
C LEU A 300 15.20 -14.12 -9.92
N GLN A 301 15.14 -13.96 -8.60
CA GLN A 301 13.88 -13.57 -7.93
C GLN A 301 13.48 -12.11 -8.19
N ASN A 302 14.43 -11.23 -8.52
CA ASN A 302 14.17 -9.79 -8.67
C ASN A 302 14.22 -9.30 -10.12
N ASP A 303 14.82 -10.08 -11.01
CA ASP A 303 15.04 -9.70 -12.41
C ASP A 303 13.76 -9.91 -13.24
N ARG A 304 13.43 -8.91 -14.06
CA ARG A 304 12.17 -8.87 -14.82
C ARG A 304 12.41 -8.49 -16.27
N PHE A 305 11.58 -9.03 -17.13
CA PHE A 305 11.49 -8.65 -18.55
C PHE A 305 10.17 -7.96 -18.81
N LEU A 306 10.20 -6.94 -19.66
CA LEU A 306 9.03 -6.20 -20.13
C LEU A 306 8.97 -6.36 -21.64
N VAL A 307 7.96 -7.07 -22.12
CA VAL A 307 7.62 -7.14 -23.55
C VAL A 307 6.58 -6.07 -23.83
N MET A 308 6.84 -5.24 -24.83
CA MET A 308 5.95 -4.17 -25.25
C MET A 308 5.57 -4.40 -26.71
N CYS A 309 4.34 -4.09 -27.10
CA CYS A 309 3.94 -4.09 -28.51
C CYS A 309 3.19 -2.82 -28.93
N LEU A 310 3.26 -2.55 -30.23
CA LEU A 310 2.64 -1.41 -30.88
C LEU A 310 2.16 -1.84 -32.29
N PRO A 311 0.89 -1.62 -32.66
CA PRO A 311 0.40 -1.89 -34.01
C PRO A 311 0.97 -0.87 -35.00
N LEU A 312 1.44 -1.36 -36.15
CA LEU A 312 1.97 -0.54 -37.23
C LEU A 312 0.86 -0.19 -38.22
N LYS A 313 0.80 1.07 -38.62
CA LYS A 313 -0.11 1.57 -39.65
C LYS A 313 0.42 1.29 -41.06
N ASP A 314 1.74 1.29 -41.23
CA ASP A 314 2.42 1.05 -42.51
C ASP A 314 3.20 -0.28 -42.48
N THR A 315 3.02 -1.10 -43.52
CA THR A 315 3.59 -2.46 -43.63
C THR A 315 5.09 -2.49 -43.96
N ASN A 316 5.68 -1.35 -44.38
CA ASN A 316 7.07 -1.23 -44.83
C ASN A 316 7.96 -0.32 -43.95
N ALA A 317 7.70 -0.26 -42.64
CA ALA A 317 8.46 0.60 -41.73
C ALA A 317 9.94 0.17 -41.62
N THR A 318 10.86 1.08 -41.89
CA THR A 318 12.32 0.88 -41.73
C THR A 318 12.76 0.94 -40.26
N SER A 319 13.91 0.35 -39.93
CA SER A 319 14.46 0.33 -38.55
C SER A 319 14.61 1.72 -37.91
N GLN A 320 14.80 2.77 -38.72
CA GLN A 320 14.93 4.16 -38.28
C GLN A 320 13.57 4.77 -37.93
N GLU A 321 12.52 4.49 -38.72
CA GLU A 321 11.14 4.92 -38.45
C GLU A 321 10.59 4.25 -37.19
N LEU A 322 10.86 2.95 -36.98
CA LEU A 322 10.51 2.25 -35.74
C LEU A 322 11.18 2.91 -34.52
N ALA A 323 12.42 3.35 -34.63
CA ALA A 323 13.12 4.00 -33.51
C ALA A 323 12.51 5.36 -33.14
N VAL A 324 11.98 6.09 -34.13
CA VAL A 324 11.23 7.35 -33.91
C VAL A 324 9.87 7.03 -33.29
N LEU A 325 9.15 6.05 -33.82
CA LEU A 325 7.84 5.63 -33.34
C LEU A 325 7.88 5.20 -31.87
N TRP A 326 8.88 4.41 -31.47
CA TRP A 326 9.09 4.01 -30.07
C TRP A 326 9.54 5.15 -29.14
N LYS A 327 9.90 6.33 -29.67
CA LYS A 327 10.17 7.55 -28.89
C LYS A 327 8.93 8.43 -28.76
N SER A 328 8.06 8.45 -29.77
CA SER A 328 6.87 9.32 -29.84
C SER A 328 5.60 8.67 -29.29
N GLU A 329 5.43 7.37 -29.48
CA GLU A 329 4.21 6.64 -29.09
C GLU A 329 4.41 5.76 -27.85
N LYS A 330 3.37 5.65 -27.03
CA LYS A 330 3.33 4.73 -25.88
C LYS A 330 2.90 3.35 -26.36
N ALA A 331 3.51 2.30 -25.80
CA ALA A 331 3.15 0.92 -26.10
C ALA A 331 1.65 0.66 -25.88
N THR A 332 1.02 -0.02 -26.83
CA THR A 332 -0.39 -0.39 -26.78
C THR A 332 -0.62 -1.55 -25.81
N GLU A 333 0.30 -2.51 -25.77
CA GLU A 333 0.24 -3.66 -24.86
C GLU A 333 1.59 -3.86 -24.15
N MET A 334 1.55 -4.28 -22.88
CA MET A 334 2.73 -4.51 -22.06
C MET A 334 2.60 -5.76 -21.19
N HIS A 335 3.55 -6.66 -21.29
CA HIS A 335 3.59 -7.92 -20.55
C HIS A 335 4.87 -8.01 -19.71
N LYS A 336 4.73 -8.41 -18.45
CA LYS A 336 5.84 -8.45 -17.49
C LYS A 336 6.13 -9.89 -17.08
N LEU A 337 7.35 -10.34 -17.36
CA LEU A 337 7.81 -11.70 -17.08
C LEU A 337 8.82 -11.72 -15.92
N ARG A 338 8.71 -12.72 -15.05
CA ARG A 338 9.66 -13.04 -13.96
C ARG A 338 10.59 -14.18 -14.39
N CYS A 339 11.67 -14.41 -13.66
CA CYS A 339 12.61 -15.49 -13.96
C CYS A 339 12.50 -16.63 -12.94
N HIS A 340 12.62 -17.88 -13.39
CA HIS A 340 12.62 -19.08 -12.56
C HIS A 340 13.71 -20.07 -12.97
N ASP A 341 14.26 -20.80 -11.99
CA ASP A 341 15.30 -21.81 -12.19
C ASP A 341 14.65 -23.17 -12.49
N GLY A 342 14.93 -23.74 -13.67
CA GLY A 342 14.35 -25.02 -14.11
C GLY A 342 14.97 -26.27 -13.48
N THR A 343 16.00 -26.16 -12.64
CA THR A 343 16.74 -27.34 -12.13
C THR A 343 16.12 -28.02 -10.90
N ILE A 344 14.91 -27.64 -10.48
CA ILE A 344 14.18 -28.24 -9.34
C ILE A 344 13.08 -29.17 -9.85
N GLU A 345 13.43 -30.22 -10.61
CA GLU A 345 12.53 -31.34 -10.84
C GLU A 345 13.31 -32.63 -10.57
N ASN A 346 13.13 -33.19 -9.36
CA ASN A 346 13.23 -34.65 -9.07
C ASN A 346 13.09 -35.00 -7.58
N ASN A 347 12.17 -34.39 -6.81
CA ASN A 347 11.94 -34.93 -5.46
C ASN A 347 10.59 -34.69 -4.76
N GLU A 348 9.46 -34.60 -5.46
CA GLU A 348 8.15 -34.62 -4.78
C GLU A 348 7.09 -35.46 -5.52
N ILE A 349 7.28 -36.78 -5.53
CA ILE A 349 6.16 -37.74 -5.58
C ILE A 349 6.07 -38.38 -4.20
N GLN A 350 5.40 -37.68 -3.28
CA GLN A 350 4.63 -38.18 -2.13
C GLN A 350 4.43 -37.03 -1.14
N LYS A 351 3.43 -36.19 -1.38
CA LYS A 351 2.67 -35.45 -0.35
C LYS A 351 1.46 -34.76 -0.97
N SER A 352 0.54 -35.57 -1.47
CA SER A 352 -0.83 -35.17 -1.72
C SER A 352 -1.59 -35.08 -0.39
N HIS A 353 -1.32 -34.03 0.40
CA HIS A 353 -2.27 -33.41 1.35
C HIS A 353 -1.60 -32.22 2.05
N SER A 354 -1.77 -31.02 1.49
CA SER A 354 -1.94 -29.73 2.17
C SER A 354 -1.58 -28.60 1.21
N VAL A 355 -2.58 -28.18 0.44
CA VAL A 355 -2.59 -26.85 -0.15
C VAL A 355 -2.67 -25.85 1.01
N LEU A 356 -1.84 -24.79 0.97
CA LEU A 356 -1.71 -23.65 1.90
C LEU A 356 -0.45 -23.69 2.80
N THR A 357 0.73 -23.37 2.27
CA THR A 357 1.74 -22.54 2.97
C THR A 357 2.89 -22.18 2.03
N SER A 358 2.86 -20.98 1.45
CA SER A 358 4.04 -20.34 0.85
C SER A 358 4.09 -18.84 1.20
N ALA A 359 3.94 -18.54 2.50
CA ALA A 359 4.11 -17.19 3.07
C ALA A 359 5.17 -17.11 4.19
N ALA A 360 5.68 -18.24 4.70
CA ALA A 360 6.50 -18.27 5.92
C ALA A 360 7.96 -17.77 5.75
N GLY A 361 8.48 -17.68 4.52
CA GLY A 361 9.87 -17.27 4.26
C GLY A 361 10.09 -15.76 4.30
N ASN A 362 9.12 -14.96 3.84
CA ASN A 362 9.23 -13.51 3.82
C ASN A 362 8.84 -12.86 5.16
N ASP A 363 7.86 -13.44 5.87
CA ASP A 363 7.37 -12.83 7.12
C ASP A 363 8.41 -12.89 8.24
N ARG A 364 9.19 -13.97 8.35
CA ARG A 364 10.28 -14.06 9.35
C ARG A 364 11.36 -12.99 9.17
N ASN A 365 11.71 -12.67 7.93
CA ASN A 365 12.70 -11.62 7.63
C ASN A 365 12.14 -10.21 7.88
N ILE A 366 10.84 -10.01 7.63
CA ILE A 366 10.15 -8.74 7.86
C ILE A 366 10.01 -8.50 9.37
N ASP A 367 9.56 -9.49 10.14
CA ASP A 367 9.47 -9.39 11.60
C ASP A 367 10.86 -9.18 12.23
N ALA A 368 11.90 -9.85 11.72
CA ALA A 368 13.29 -9.62 12.14
C ALA A 368 13.82 -8.22 11.78
N PHE A 369 13.34 -7.63 10.68
CA PHE A 369 13.68 -6.27 10.29
C PHE A 369 13.01 -5.26 11.20
N PHE A 370 11.71 -5.40 11.44
CA PHE A 370 10.97 -4.52 12.36
C PHE A 370 11.44 -4.64 13.81
N SER A 371 11.82 -5.84 14.27
CA SER A 371 12.38 -6.00 15.61
C SER A 371 13.69 -5.24 15.77
N LYS A 372 14.57 -5.26 14.75
CA LYS A 372 15.80 -4.46 14.72
C LYS A 372 15.53 -2.96 14.68
N ILE A 373 14.53 -2.51 13.93
CA ILE A 373 14.18 -1.08 13.88
C ILE A 373 13.55 -0.64 15.21
N ASN A 374 12.64 -1.43 15.80
CA ASN A 374 12.07 -1.13 17.12
C ASN A 374 13.16 -1.04 18.20
N HIS A 375 14.12 -1.96 18.15
CA HIS A 375 15.27 -1.93 19.05
C HIS A 375 16.11 -0.66 18.84
N LEU A 376 16.30 -0.24 17.58
CA LEU A 376 17.03 0.98 17.25
C LEU A 376 16.28 2.24 17.69
N GLU A 377 14.97 2.33 17.46
CA GLU A 377 14.14 3.47 17.89
C GLU A 377 14.13 3.61 19.42
N LYS A 378 14.02 2.49 20.14
CA LYS A 378 14.14 2.48 21.59
C LYS A 378 15.50 3.02 22.04
N HIS A 379 16.59 2.55 21.43
CA HIS A 379 17.93 3.08 21.69
C HIS A 379 18.07 4.57 21.39
N TYR A 380 17.47 5.07 20.30
CA TYR A 380 17.48 6.51 19.99
C TYR A 380 16.69 7.34 21.00
N SER A 381 15.54 6.83 21.47
CA SER A 381 14.73 7.47 22.50
C SER A 381 15.45 7.51 23.85
N ASP A 382 16.07 6.40 24.23
CA ASP A 382 16.86 6.30 25.46
C ASP A 382 18.06 7.26 25.39
N LEU A 383 18.80 7.26 24.28
CA LEU A 383 19.92 8.18 24.05
C LEU A 383 19.48 9.64 24.08
N ARG A 384 18.30 9.96 23.51
CA ARG A 384 17.72 11.31 23.56
C ARG A 384 17.37 11.73 24.98
N SER A 385 16.85 10.81 25.79
CA SER A 385 16.49 11.06 27.20
C SER A 385 17.74 11.28 28.05
N GLU A 386 18.75 10.43 27.88
CA GLU A 386 20.08 10.60 28.49
C GLU A 386 20.70 11.95 28.10
N MET A 387 20.60 12.33 26.82
CA MET A 387 21.11 13.63 26.36
C MET A 387 20.39 14.81 27.03
N ILE A 388 19.09 14.69 27.34
CA ILE A 388 18.34 15.71 28.08
C ILE A 388 18.83 15.79 29.53
N ILE A 389 19.02 14.64 30.19
CA ILE A 389 19.53 14.59 31.57
C ILE A 389 20.93 15.20 31.65
N ILE A 390 21.83 14.83 30.73
CA ILE A 390 23.19 15.39 30.65
C ILE A 390 23.14 16.91 30.47
N LYS A 391 22.23 17.44 29.64
CA LYS A 391 22.07 18.90 29.47
C LYS A 391 21.70 19.59 30.79
N TYR A 392 20.80 18.99 31.58
CA TYR A 392 20.42 19.55 32.87
C TYR A 392 21.56 19.48 33.89
N ILE A 393 22.29 18.36 33.96
CA ILE A 393 23.46 18.22 34.84
C ILE A 393 24.53 19.26 34.48
N LEU A 394 24.78 19.46 33.18
CA LEU A 394 25.77 20.42 32.70
C LEU A 394 25.35 21.86 33.03
N LEU A 395 24.06 22.20 32.85
CA LEU A 395 23.52 23.50 33.22
C LEU A 395 23.63 23.74 34.74
N PHE A 396 23.28 22.75 35.56
CA PHE A 396 23.42 22.82 37.02
C PHE A 396 24.88 23.01 37.43
N SER A 397 25.81 22.26 36.82
CA SER A 397 27.25 22.41 37.08
C SER A 397 27.76 23.81 36.76
N ILE A 398 27.30 24.43 35.66
CA ILE A 398 27.67 25.80 35.29
C ILE A 398 27.13 26.80 36.33
N ILE A 399 25.89 26.63 36.80
CA ILE A 399 25.31 27.50 37.83
C ILE A 399 26.11 27.40 39.13
N LEU A 400 26.48 26.17 39.53
CA LEU A 400 27.25 25.94 40.75
C LEU A 400 28.66 26.57 40.69
N THR A 401 29.35 26.46 39.55
CA THR A 401 30.67 27.09 39.40
C THR A 401 30.61 28.61 39.44
N ILE A 402 29.58 29.22 38.83
CA ILE A 402 29.35 30.66 38.90
C ILE A 402 29.06 31.10 40.35
N ALA A 403 28.22 30.38 41.08
CA ALA A 403 27.90 30.68 42.47
C ALA A 403 29.15 30.60 43.37
N MET A 404 30.00 29.58 43.19
CA MET A 404 31.26 29.46 43.91
C MET A 404 32.24 30.59 43.57
N ALA A 405 32.33 31.00 42.31
CA ALA A 405 33.16 32.13 41.91
C ALA A 405 32.71 33.44 42.58
N ILE A 406 31.40 33.69 42.62
CA ILE A 406 30.82 34.86 43.31
C ILE A 406 31.14 34.81 44.81
N LEU A 407 31.01 33.63 45.45
CA LEU A 407 31.33 33.46 46.86
C LEU A 407 32.80 33.75 47.17
N VAL A 408 33.73 33.26 46.33
CA VAL A 408 35.16 33.53 46.47
C VAL A 408 35.45 35.03 46.33
N VAL A 409 34.86 35.70 45.33
CA VAL A 409 35.01 37.16 45.18
C VAL A 409 34.47 37.90 46.39
N TYR A 410 33.32 37.48 46.93
CA TYR A 410 32.72 38.09 48.12
C TYR A 410 33.63 37.95 49.35
N ILE A 411 34.19 36.75 49.59
CA ILE A 411 35.13 36.50 50.69
C ILE A 411 36.38 37.36 50.53
N LEU A 412 36.98 37.40 49.33
CA LEU A 412 38.15 38.23 49.07
C LEU A 412 37.87 39.72 49.29
N GLN A 413 36.68 40.21 48.90
CA GLN A 413 36.29 41.60 49.15
C GLN A 413 36.11 41.89 50.65
N ALA A 414 35.53 40.96 51.40
CA ALA A 414 35.40 41.09 52.86
C ALA A 414 36.77 41.14 53.54
N ASP A 415 37.68 40.22 53.18
CA ASP A 415 39.04 40.18 53.73
C ASP A 415 39.83 41.46 53.41
N ILE A 416 39.74 41.96 52.16
CA ILE A 416 40.39 43.23 51.77
C ILE A 416 39.84 44.40 52.59
N LYS A 417 38.51 44.44 52.81
CA LYS A 417 37.88 45.50 53.60
C LYS A 417 38.34 45.48 55.06
N ASP A 418 38.39 44.30 55.68
CA ASP A 418 38.89 44.13 57.05
C ASP A 418 40.36 44.56 57.18
N LEU A 419 41.21 44.26 56.19
CA LEU A 419 42.60 44.73 56.15
C LEU A 419 42.71 46.27 56.07
N VAL A 420 41.86 46.90 55.25
CA VAL A 420 41.84 48.37 55.09
C VAL A 420 41.31 49.06 56.35
N ASP A 421 40.29 48.49 57.00
CA ASP A 421 39.72 48.99 58.25
C ASP A 421 40.73 48.85 59.43
N GLN A 422 41.56 47.80 59.44
CA GLN A 422 42.67 47.66 60.40
C GLN A 422 43.79 48.67 60.19
N GLN A 423 44.14 49.00 58.94
CA GLN A 423 45.17 50.02 58.65
C GLN A 423 44.70 51.45 58.97
N THR A 424 43.42 51.76 58.80
CA THR A 424 42.87 53.09 59.11
C THR A 424 42.71 53.34 60.62
N CYS A 425 42.52 52.30 61.44
CA CYS A 425 42.50 52.41 62.90
C CYS A 425 43.88 52.65 63.54
N GLN A 426 44.99 52.51 62.80
CA GLN A 426 46.35 52.76 63.30
C GLN A 426 46.89 54.17 63.01
N ILE A 427 46.08 55.09 62.46
CA ILE A 427 46.48 56.50 62.30
C ILE A 427 46.21 57.25 63.62
N PRO A 428 47.22 57.73 64.36
CA PRO A 428 46.98 58.52 65.57
C PRO A 428 46.36 59.85 65.20
N ARG A 429 45.26 60.22 65.88
CA ARG A 429 44.75 61.60 65.87
C ARG A 429 45.63 62.47 66.78
N GLY A 430 46.24 63.49 66.20
CA GLY A 430 46.82 64.66 66.88
C GLY A 430 48.34 64.67 66.89
N ILE A 431 49.03 65.78 66.63
CA ILE A 431 48.65 67.20 66.45
C ILE A 431 49.61 67.81 65.42
#